data_AF-A0A3N6IWN0-F1
#
_entry.id   AF-A0A3N6IWN0-F1
#
_cell.length_a   1.000
_cell.length_b   1.000
_cell.length_c   1.000
_cell.angle_alpha   90.00
_cell.angle_beta   90.00
_cell.angle_gamma   90.00
#
_symmetry.space_group_name_H-M   'P 1'
#
loop_
_entity.id
_entity.type
_entity.pdbx_description
1 polymer ?
#
loop_
_entity_poly.entity_id
_entity_poly.type
_entity_poly.pdbx_seq_one_letter_code
_entity_poly.pdbx_strand_id
1 'polypeptide(L)'
;MFHCTKLENLRAEGLKEEFGAMDGLSRRKMLMAGGALGAVGAWGAASTADARSLWTWAPAASIAGTGEGLDPEWVWDDEVDRLMASVIDRGDVPRVNGLLRAWTRNDQELPAGLPQDVHDFMQKSRQLPYWADRDKLETAAEFNKSRGFYLNLLNGVGGGMLSTAIPREARSVYYSKGGADMEDRVAKTSLLGFAIGDLNAYRPDGDVIVHAVKTRMVHAAVRHLLPQSPGWTRTGDGQKIPISQADIMVTWHSLATYAMQKLVEWKIPISQADSSAYLHVWQVTAHMLGVRDEYIPATWDAANAQSKQVLDPILASTKEGVELTDILLGQLAEQTSPGGIDRPLVDALARFLVGDRIADMNGIPEEAFWGKVIATVWPKLIAFREKLIPLPFVPPLAWTIDEAARQYILFYLTKGRGTRIEIPDTNRPGSS
;
A
#
# COMPACT_ATOMS: atom_id res chain seq x y z
N MET A 1 -36.33 40.86 36.79
CA MET A 1 -36.87 41.06 35.43
C MET A 1 -36.07 42.20 34.79
N PHE A 2 -35.43 41.95 33.64
CA PHE A 2 -34.48 42.81 32.90
C PHE A 2 -33.03 42.90 33.42
N HIS A 3 -32.23 41.83 33.26
CA HIS A 3 -30.77 41.90 32.91
C HIS A 3 -30.11 40.50 32.89
N CYS A 4 -30.55 39.58 32.03
CA CYS A 4 -29.82 38.31 31.84
C CYS A 4 -30.11 37.64 30.48
N THR A 5 -30.20 38.43 29.39
CA THR A 5 -30.56 37.87 28.06
C THR A 5 -29.74 38.48 26.92
N LYS A 6 -28.67 39.22 27.24
CA LYS A 6 -27.82 39.90 26.22
C LYS A 6 -26.40 39.35 26.11
N LEU A 7 -25.97 38.47 27.02
CA LEU A 7 -24.63 37.86 27.02
C LEU A 7 -24.59 36.47 26.37
N GLU A 8 -25.73 35.78 26.25
CA GLU A 8 -25.79 34.46 25.59
C GLU A 8 -25.88 34.57 24.06
N ASN A 9 -26.47 35.64 23.51
CA ASN A 9 -26.56 35.82 22.06
C ASN A 9 -25.22 36.24 21.42
N LEU A 10 -24.37 37.00 22.11
CA LEU A 10 -23.05 37.38 21.60
C LEU A 10 -22.05 36.21 21.58
N ARG A 11 -22.25 35.19 22.44
CA ARG A 11 -21.44 33.96 22.45
C ARG A 11 -21.88 32.98 21.35
N ALA A 12 -23.16 32.98 20.98
CA ALA A 12 -23.70 32.14 19.91
C ALA A 12 -23.44 32.69 18.50
N GLU A 13 -23.30 34.01 18.34
CA GLU A 13 -22.91 34.64 17.07
C GLU A 13 -21.40 34.54 16.81
N GLY A 14 -20.54 34.71 17.83
CA GLY A 14 -19.09 34.53 17.70
C GLY A 14 -18.66 33.08 17.42
N LEU A 15 -19.40 32.09 17.92
CA LEU A 15 -19.16 30.67 17.62
C LEU A 15 -19.70 30.24 16.25
N LYS A 16 -20.64 30.99 15.65
CA LYS A 16 -21.12 30.70 14.28
C LYS A 16 -20.23 31.34 13.20
N GLU A 17 -19.54 32.44 13.50
CA GLU A 17 -18.55 33.02 12.59
C GLU A 17 -17.25 32.20 12.52
N GLU A 18 -16.81 31.56 13.62
CA GLU A 18 -15.63 30.67 13.60
C GLU A 18 -15.89 29.32 12.90
N PHE A 19 -17.11 28.78 12.96
CA PHE A 19 -17.46 27.53 12.26
C PHE A 19 -17.86 27.72 10.79
N GLY A 20 -18.15 28.96 10.35
CA GLY A 20 -18.48 29.29 8.97
C GLY A 20 -17.28 29.65 8.07
N ALA A 21 -16.08 29.76 8.62
CA ALA A 21 -14.89 30.24 7.90
C ALA A 21 -13.90 29.16 7.46
N MET A 22 -14.16 27.86 7.71
CA MET A 22 -13.32 26.76 7.22
C MET A 22 -13.80 26.14 5.89
N ASP A 23 -14.96 26.55 5.37
CA ASP A 23 -15.40 26.26 4.01
C ASP A 23 -14.79 27.29 3.03
N GLY A 24 -13.50 27.15 2.72
CA GLY A 24 -12.87 28.12 1.83
C GLY A 24 -11.38 27.96 1.54
N LEU A 25 -10.72 26.94 2.08
CA LEU A 25 -9.38 26.57 1.64
C LEU A 25 -9.48 25.82 0.30
N SER A 26 -9.79 26.56 -0.78
CA SER A 26 -9.75 25.98 -2.12
C SER A 26 -8.34 25.45 -2.37
N ARG A 27 -8.23 24.20 -2.83
CA ARG A 27 -6.99 23.50 -3.21
C ARG A 27 -6.09 24.34 -4.14
N ARG A 28 -6.69 25.28 -4.88
CA ARG A 28 -6.01 26.28 -5.73
C ARG A 28 -5.22 27.35 -4.95
N LYS A 29 -5.58 27.68 -3.70
CA LYS A 29 -4.83 28.65 -2.87
C LYS A 29 -3.58 28.05 -2.22
N MET A 30 -3.54 26.73 -1.97
CA MET A 30 -2.28 26.05 -1.58
C MET A 30 -1.25 26.06 -2.71
N LEU A 31 -1.70 25.84 -3.95
CA LEU A 31 -0.84 25.95 -5.14
C LEU A 31 -0.28 27.37 -5.34
N MET A 32 -1.05 28.42 -5.05
CA MET A 32 -0.61 29.80 -5.19
C MET A 32 0.35 30.25 -4.08
N ALA A 33 0.30 29.65 -2.89
CA ALA A 33 1.27 29.90 -1.83
C ALA A 33 2.64 29.24 -2.13
N GLY A 34 2.66 28.12 -2.87
CA GLY A 34 3.90 27.48 -3.33
C GLY A 34 4.50 28.12 -4.59
N GLY A 35 3.68 28.66 -5.49
CA GLY A 35 4.14 29.18 -6.79
C GLY A 35 4.85 30.55 -6.75
N ALA A 36 4.65 31.37 -5.72
CA ALA A 36 5.16 32.75 -5.68
C ALA A 36 6.48 32.94 -4.90
N LEU A 37 7.01 31.89 -4.25
CA LEU A 37 8.31 31.91 -3.54
C LEU A 37 9.40 31.06 -4.25
N GLY A 38 9.09 30.46 -5.39
CA GLY A 38 9.95 29.50 -6.10
C GLY A 38 11.20 30.04 -6.80
N ALA A 39 11.69 31.25 -6.49
CA ALA A 39 12.90 31.76 -7.16
C ALA A 39 13.91 32.52 -6.29
N VAL A 40 13.60 32.94 -5.05
CA VAL A 40 14.57 33.62 -4.18
C VAL A 40 14.27 33.29 -2.71
N GLY A 41 14.85 32.20 -2.20
CA GLY A 41 14.64 31.78 -0.82
C GLY A 41 15.35 30.48 -0.41
N ALA A 42 16.40 30.07 -1.12
CA ALA A 42 17.34 29.14 -0.54
C ALA A 42 18.00 29.84 0.67
N TRP A 43 18.18 29.14 1.78
CA TRP A 43 18.76 29.60 3.06
C TRP A 43 17.78 30.24 4.05
N GLY A 44 16.90 29.41 4.61
CA GLY A 44 16.10 29.75 5.79
C GLY A 44 15.53 28.50 6.47
N ALA A 45 16.23 28.02 7.51
CA ALA A 45 15.80 27.05 8.52
C ALA A 45 14.93 25.88 8.04
N ALA A 46 15.55 24.89 7.38
CA ALA A 46 14.96 23.55 7.33
C ALA A 46 14.87 23.02 8.77
N SER A 47 13.66 22.96 9.30
CA SER A 47 13.38 22.12 10.45
C SER A 47 13.67 20.67 10.03
N THR A 48 14.11 19.82 10.96
CA THR A 48 14.39 18.40 10.67
C THR A 48 13.17 17.62 10.17
N ALA A 49 11.98 18.23 10.14
CA ALA A 49 10.76 17.69 9.54
C ALA A 49 10.73 17.77 8.00
N ASP A 50 11.57 18.63 7.38
CA ASP A 50 11.60 18.84 5.93
C ASP A 50 12.73 18.06 5.22
N ALA A 51 13.36 17.11 5.90
CA ALA A 51 14.49 16.33 5.37
C ALA A 51 14.06 15.21 4.40
N ARG A 52 13.02 15.43 3.58
CA ARG A 52 12.72 14.56 2.44
C ARG A 52 13.37 15.12 1.19
N SER A 53 13.91 14.24 0.35
CA SER A 53 14.40 14.63 -0.96
C SER A 53 13.23 15.27 -1.72
N LEU A 54 13.45 16.45 -2.29
CA LEU A 54 12.46 17.06 -3.18
C LEU A 54 12.10 16.04 -4.28
N TRP A 55 10.83 15.94 -4.65
CA TRP A 55 10.42 15.16 -5.82
C TRP A 55 11.02 15.81 -7.07
N THR A 56 12.20 15.35 -7.50
CA THR A 56 12.91 15.89 -8.67
C THR A 56 12.72 15.02 -9.91
N TRP A 57 11.75 14.10 -9.87
CA TRP A 57 11.56 13.14 -10.93
C TRP A 57 10.74 13.75 -12.08
N ALA A 58 11.27 13.64 -13.30
CA ALA A 58 10.69 14.27 -14.48
C ALA A 58 9.57 13.41 -15.09
N PRO A 59 8.42 13.99 -15.47
CA PRO A 59 7.34 13.27 -16.17
C PRO A 59 7.78 12.56 -17.45
N ALA A 60 8.90 12.95 -18.06
CA ALA A 60 9.48 12.26 -19.21
C ALA A 60 9.89 10.80 -18.94
N ALA A 61 10.14 10.43 -17.68
CA ALA A 61 10.43 9.05 -17.28
C ALA A 61 9.16 8.26 -16.92
N SER A 62 7.98 8.88 -17.05
CA SER A 62 6.68 8.28 -16.73
C SER A 62 6.03 7.59 -17.92
N ILE A 63 5.02 6.77 -17.64
CA ILE A 63 4.15 6.19 -18.68
C ILE A 63 3.49 7.28 -19.52
N ALA A 64 3.13 8.42 -18.93
CA ALA A 64 2.58 9.54 -19.69
C ALA A 64 3.62 10.22 -20.61
N GLY A 65 4.91 10.11 -20.30
CA GLY A 65 6.03 10.77 -21.02
C GLY A 65 6.02 12.30 -20.98
N THR A 66 4.96 12.89 -20.42
CA THR A 66 4.70 14.33 -20.28
C THR A 66 3.79 14.52 -19.05
N GLY A 67 3.73 15.72 -18.50
CA GLY A 67 2.89 16.02 -17.33
C GLY A 67 3.03 17.47 -16.90
N GLU A 68 2.15 17.91 -16.01
CA GLU A 68 2.22 19.26 -15.41
C GLU A 68 3.42 19.37 -14.46
N GLY A 69 3.95 18.22 -14.00
CA GLY A 69 5.10 18.19 -13.09
C GLY A 69 4.74 18.65 -11.68
N LEU A 70 3.46 18.55 -11.31
CA LEU A 70 3.01 18.81 -9.95
C LEU A 70 3.67 17.80 -9.01
N ASP A 71 4.18 18.28 -7.89
CA ASP A 71 4.73 17.43 -6.84
C ASP A 71 3.64 16.48 -6.30
N PRO A 72 3.79 15.15 -6.48
CA PRO A 72 2.77 14.17 -6.08
C PRO A 72 2.53 14.11 -4.58
N GLU A 73 3.38 14.74 -3.77
CA GLU A 73 3.16 14.93 -2.33
C GLU A 73 1.90 15.76 -2.04
N TRP A 74 1.55 16.68 -2.95
CA TRP A 74 0.40 17.58 -2.83
C TRP A 74 -0.75 17.19 -3.75
N VAL A 75 -0.72 15.96 -4.28
CA VAL A 75 -1.75 15.43 -5.17
C VAL A 75 -2.40 14.22 -4.51
N TRP A 76 -3.73 14.25 -4.49
CA TRP A 76 -4.58 13.14 -4.05
C TRP A 76 -5.54 12.75 -5.18
N ASP A 77 -6.74 12.31 -4.87
CA ASP A 77 -7.73 11.87 -5.84
C ASP A 77 -9.05 12.63 -5.65
N ASP A 78 -9.04 13.88 -6.13
CA ASP A 78 -10.08 14.87 -5.91
C ASP A 78 -11.51 14.44 -6.24
N GLU A 79 -11.68 13.51 -7.19
CA GLU A 79 -12.98 12.96 -7.60
C GLU A 79 -13.53 12.01 -6.56
N VAL A 80 -12.78 10.95 -6.23
CA VAL A 80 -13.21 9.94 -5.25
C VAL A 80 -13.16 10.46 -3.82
N ASP A 81 -12.28 11.40 -3.50
CA ASP A 81 -12.16 11.98 -2.16
C ASP A 81 -13.45 12.73 -1.78
N ARG A 82 -13.99 13.53 -2.71
CA ARG A 82 -15.27 14.23 -2.51
C ARG A 82 -16.45 13.24 -2.43
N LEU A 83 -16.41 12.22 -3.28
CA LEU A 83 -17.45 11.18 -3.30
C LEU A 83 -17.49 10.39 -1.98
N MET A 84 -16.34 9.90 -1.51
CA MET A 84 -16.27 9.09 -0.29
C MET A 84 -16.54 9.90 0.98
N ALA A 85 -16.10 11.16 1.04
CA ALA A 85 -16.54 12.07 2.10
C ALA A 85 -18.07 12.16 2.16
N SER A 86 -18.72 12.40 1.01
CA SER A 86 -20.18 12.47 0.95
C SER A 86 -20.86 11.15 1.30
N VAL A 87 -20.35 10.01 0.84
CA VAL A 87 -20.87 8.66 1.19
C VAL A 87 -20.80 8.40 2.69
N ILE A 88 -19.71 8.80 3.34
CA ILE A 88 -19.56 8.68 4.79
C ILE A 88 -20.54 9.61 5.51
N ASP A 89 -20.55 10.90 5.15
CA ASP A 89 -21.33 11.93 5.85
C ASP A 89 -22.84 11.70 5.75
N ARG A 90 -23.31 11.11 4.64
CA ARG A 90 -24.72 10.74 4.47
C ARG A 90 -25.08 9.34 5.00
N GLY A 91 -24.13 8.63 5.61
CA GLY A 91 -24.35 7.33 6.25
C GLY A 91 -24.57 6.16 5.27
N ASP A 92 -24.15 6.29 4.01
CA ASP A 92 -24.41 5.28 2.96
C ASP A 92 -23.43 4.09 3.01
N VAL A 93 -22.36 4.17 3.82
CA VAL A 93 -21.30 3.13 3.87
C VAL A 93 -21.84 1.70 4.06
N PRO A 94 -22.74 1.40 5.03
CA PRO A 94 -23.27 0.05 5.19
C PRO A 94 -24.03 -0.48 3.97
N ARG A 95 -24.81 0.40 3.31
CA ARG A 95 -25.54 0.06 2.09
C ARG A 95 -24.59 -0.22 0.94
N VAL A 96 -23.61 0.65 0.72
CA VAL A 96 -22.61 0.49 -0.35
C VAL A 96 -21.82 -0.79 -0.14
N ASN A 97 -21.28 -1.03 1.07
CA ASN A 97 -20.58 -2.28 1.38
C ASN A 97 -21.48 -3.51 1.16
N GLY A 98 -22.74 -3.47 1.62
CA GLY A 98 -23.70 -4.55 1.41
C GLY A 98 -23.89 -4.94 -0.06
N LEU A 99 -23.92 -3.95 -0.97
CA LEU A 99 -24.04 -4.17 -2.41
C LEU A 99 -22.71 -4.62 -3.04
N LEU A 100 -21.60 -3.96 -2.69
CA LEU A 100 -20.27 -4.24 -3.23
C LEU A 100 -19.72 -5.62 -2.87
N ARG A 101 -20.28 -6.25 -1.83
CA ARG A 101 -20.06 -7.66 -1.52
C ARG A 101 -20.38 -8.57 -2.71
N ALA A 102 -21.37 -8.24 -3.53
CA ALA A 102 -21.76 -9.05 -4.68
C ALA A 102 -20.92 -8.80 -5.94
N TRP A 103 -20.12 -7.72 -5.98
CA TRP A 103 -19.23 -7.40 -7.11
C TRP A 103 -17.87 -8.05 -6.90
N THR A 104 -17.59 -9.13 -7.66
CA THR A 104 -16.45 -10.04 -7.43
C THR A 104 -15.69 -10.42 -8.68
N ARG A 105 -16.12 -10.01 -9.88
CA ARG A 105 -15.40 -10.25 -11.15
C ARG A 105 -15.19 -8.99 -11.96
N ASN A 106 -14.10 -8.96 -12.73
CA ASN A 106 -13.69 -7.86 -13.59
C ASN A 106 -14.74 -7.51 -14.66
N ASP A 107 -15.43 -8.50 -15.22
CA ASP A 107 -16.44 -8.32 -16.26
C ASP A 107 -17.87 -8.15 -15.74
N GLN A 108 -18.09 -8.33 -14.43
CA GLN A 108 -19.41 -8.31 -13.84
C GLN A 108 -20.02 -6.91 -13.85
N GLU A 109 -21.28 -6.78 -14.25
CA GLU A 109 -22.03 -5.52 -14.09
C GLU A 109 -22.02 -5.04 -12.63
N LEU A 110 -22.07 -3.72 -12.45
CA LEU A 110 -22.16 -3.16 -11.10
C LEU A 110 -23.52 -3.54 -10.48
N PRO A 111 -23.55 -3.85 -9.16
CA PRO A 111 -24.77 -4.27 -8.50
C PRO A 111 -25.83 -3.16 -8.55
N ALA A 112 -27.07 -3.53 -8.87
CA ALA A 112 -28.20 -2.62 -8.87
C ALA A 112 -28.41 -2.00 -7.47
N GLY A 113 -28.91 -0.77 -7.42
CA GLY A 113 -29.24 -0.08 -6.17
C GLY A 113 -28.08 0.66 -5.50
N LEU A 114 -26.90 0.73 -6.12
CA LEU A 114 -25.86 1.67 -5.71
C LEU A 114 -26.37 3.13 -5.83
N PRO A 115 -25.95 4.04 -4.94
CA PRO A 115 -26.11 5.48 -5.18
C PRO A 115 -25.55 5.85 -6.55
N GLN A 116 -26.23 6.73 -7.30
CA GLN A 116 -25.90 7.02 -8.70
C GLN A 116 -24.48 7.58 -8.86
N ASP A 117 -24.06 8.47 -7.96
CA ASP A 117 -22.72 9.03 -7.92
C ASP A 117 -21.63 7.97 -7.69
N VAL A 118 -21.90 6.99 -6.83
CA VAL A 118 -21.01 5.84 -6.60
C VAL A 118 -20.95 4.94 -7.83
N HIS A 119 -22.11 4.62 -8.42
CA HIS A 119 -22.20 3.83 -9.64
C HIS A 119 -21.39 4.45 -10.78
N ASP A 120 -21.58 5.75 -11.04
CA ASP A 120 -20.95 6.44 -12.16
C ASP A 120 -19.43 6.53 -11.99
N PHE A 121 -18.97 6.85 -10.77
CA PHE A 121 -17.53 6.81 -10.44
C PHE A 121 -16.94 5.42 -10.67
N MET A 122 -17.61 4.36 -10.20
CA MET A 122 -17.13 3.00 -10.36
C MET A 122 -17.11 2.56 -11.82
N GLN A 123 -18.11 2.95 -12.62
CA GLN A 123 -18.16 2.61 -14.04
C GLN A 123 -17.01 3.26 -14.81
N LYS A 124 -16.66 4.49 -14.46
CA LYS A 124 -15.47 5.17 -15.01
C LYS A 124 -14.18 4.50 -14.52
N SER A 125 -14.09 4.22 -13.23
CA SER A 125 -12.84 3.76 -12.58
C SER A 125 -12.45 2.32 -12.90
N ARG A 126 -13.40 1.50 -13.36
CA ARG A 126 -13.12 0.11 -13.75
C ARG A 126 -12.59 -0.05 -15.18
N GLN A 127 -12.53 1.03 -15.95
CA GLN A 127 -12.00 0.99 -17.31
C GLN A 127 -10.47 0.87 -17.27
N LEU A 128 -9.90 -0.04 -18.06
CA LEU A 128 -8.46 -0.14 -18.21
C LEU A 128 -7.90 1.09 -18.95
N PRO A 129 -6.66 1.50 -18.66
CA PRO A 129 -6.02 2.55 -19.43
C PRO A 129 -5.84 2.13 -20.89
N TYR A 130 -5.88 3.09 -21.82
CA TYR A 130 -5.75 2.81 -23.25
C TYR A 130 -4.42 2.14 -23.65
N TRP A 131 -3.38 2.32 -22.82
CA TRP A 131 -2.05 1.73 -23.00
C TRP A 131 -1.92 0.34 -22.36
N ALA A 132 -2.97 -0.20 -21.74
CA ALA A 132 -2.97 -1.56 -21.22
C ALA A 132 -2.80 -2.58 -22.35
N ASP A 133 -1.61 -3.16 -22.43
CA ASP A 133 -1.26 -4.25 -23.34
C ASP A 133 -1.69 -5.62 -22.76
N ARG A 134 -2.65 -6.27 -23.41
CA ARG A 134 -3.20 -7.56 -22.98
C ARG A 134 -2.16 -8.68 -23.04
N ASP A 135 -1.30 -8.72 -24.05
CA ASP A 135 -0.33 -9.80 -24.21
C ASP A 135 0.75 -9.73 -23.12
N LYS A 136 1.13 -8.50 -22.71
CA LYS A 136 1.97 -8.30 -21.52
C LYS A 136 1.29 -8.73 -20.23
N LEU A 137 0.00 -8.44 -20.05
CA LEU A 137 -0.73 -8.88 -18.86
C LEU A 137 -0.81 -10.41 -18.77
N GLU A 138 -1.02 -11.10 -19.89
CA GLU A 138 -1.01 -12.57 -19.96
C GLU A 138 0.38 -13.16 -19.69
N THR A 139 1.43 -12.54 -20.25
CA THR A 139 2.83 -12.94 -19.98
C THR A 139 3.16 -12.74 -18.50
N ALA A 140 2.72 -11.62 -17.90
CA ALA A 140 2.93 -11.35 -16.49
C ALA A 140 2.20 -12.38 -15.61
N ALA A 141 1.01 -12.82 -15.99
CA ALA A 141 0.26 -13.83 -15.26
C ALA A 141 0.99 -15.18 -15.22
N GLU A 142 1.54 -15.63 -16.36
CA GLU A 142 2.36 -16.86 -16.39
C GLU A 142 3.69 -16.68 -15.63
N PHE A 143 4.32 -15.51 -15.72
CA PHE A 143 5.51 -15.21 -14.92
C PHE A 143 5.20 -15.28 -13.42
N ASN A 144 4.15 -14.60 -12.96
CA ASN A 144 3.72 -14.62 -11.56
C ASN A 144 3.43 -16.04 -11.08
N LYS A 145 2.71 -16.85 -11.87
CA LYS A 145 2.47 -18.27 -11.57
C LYS A 145 3.77 -19.06 -11.46
N SER A 146 4.71 -18.87 -12.37
CA SER A 146 5.99 -19.60 -12.39
C SER A 146 6.95 -19.18 -11.26
N ARG A 147 6.81 -17.94 -10.75
CA ARG A 147 7.65 -17.36 -9.69
C ARG A 147 6.90 -17.12 -8.39
N GLY A 148 5.67 -17.65 -8.26
CA GLY A 148 4.75 -17.33 -7.16
C GLY A 148 5.32 -17.64 -5.78
N PHE A 149 6.14 -18.68 -5.66
CA PHE A 149 6.85 -18.97 -4.41
C PHE A 149 7.69 -17.77 -3.92
N TYR A 150 8.53 -17.21 -4.79
CA TYR A 150 9.39 -16.08 -4.44
C TYR A 150 8.56 -14.81 -4.27
N LEU A 151 7.67 -14.54 -5.21
CA LEU A 151 6.88 -13.31 -5.23
C LEU A 151 5.94 -13.20 -4.03
N ASN A 152 5.34 -14.30 -3.57
CA ASN A 152 4.49 -14.28 -2.39
C ASN A 152 5.29 -14.03 -1.10
N LEU A 153 6.50 -14.58 -0.98
CA LEU A 153 7.37 -14.28 0.17
C LEU A 153 7.85 -12.83 0.15
N LEU A 154 8.26 -12.35 -1.03
CA LEU A 154 8.75 -11.00 -1.23
C LEU A 154 7.64 -9.98 -0.99
N ASN A 155 6.49 -10.09 -1.63
CA ASN A 155 5.40 -9.12 -1.48
C ASN A 155 4.67 -9.26 -0.14
N GLY A 156 4.55 -10.49 0.37
CA GLY A 156 3.88 -10.77 1.63
C GLY A 156 4.72 -10.42 2.86
N VAL A 157 5.77 -11.20 3.13
CA VAL A 157 6.61 -10.98 4.32
C VAL A 157 7.54 -9.80 4.11
N GLY A 158 8.30 -9.77 3.01
CA GLY A 158 9.26 -8.70 2.72
C GLY A 158 8.58 -7.32 2.62
N GLY A 159 7.56 -7.21 1.78
CA GLY A 159 6.77 -6.00 1.56
C GLY A 159 6.02 -5.58 2.82
N GLY A 160 5.48 -6.54 3.60
CA GLY A 160 4.85 -6.28 4.88
C GLY A 160 5.81 -5.63 5.88
N MET A 161 7.04 -6.15 6.01
CA MET A 161 8.07 -5.58 6.87
C MET A 161 8.59 -4.22 6.35
N LEU A 162 8.68 -4.02 5.04
CA LEU A 162 9.01 -2.70 4.49
C LEU A 162 7.90 -1.68 4.81
N SER A 163 6.63 -2.06 4.67
CA SER A 163 5.47 -1.24 5.04
C SER A 163 5.53 -0.76 6.49
N THR A 164 5.92 -1.61 7.43
CA THR A 164 6.02 -1.21 8.85
C THR A 164 7.20 -0.26 9.12
N ALA A 165 8.22 -0.25 8.26
CA ALA A 165 9.32 0.70 8.28
C ALA A 165 9.05 2.00 7.49
N ILE A 166 7.88 2.12 6.82
CA ILE A 166 7.43 3.34 6.15
C ILE A 166 6.55 4.13 7.14
N PRO A 167 7.02 5.27 7.71
CA PRO A 167 6.35 5.91 8.83
C PRO A 167 4.89 6.33 8.57
N ARG A 168 4.60 6.85 7.37
CA ARG A 168 3.24 7.30 7.02
C ARG A 168 2.29 6.14 6.78
N GLU A 169 2.79 5.06 6.18
CA GLU A 169 2.01 3.84 6.01
C GLU A 169 1.70 3.26 7.39
N ALA A 170 2.72 2.97 8.20
CA ALA A 170 2.58 2.43 9.55
C ALA A 170 1.57 3.23 10.41
N ARG A 171 1.66 4.56 10.45
CA ARG A 171 0.72 5.40 11.21
C ARG A 171 -0.70 5.37 10.62
N SER A 172 -0.84 5.49 9.31
CA SER A 172 -2.15 5.45 8.65
C SER A 172 -2.85 4.11 8.91
N VAL A 173 -2.10 3.01 8.82
CA VAL A 173 -2.56 1.67 9.19
C VAL A 173 -3.00 1.64 10.65
N TYR A 174 -2.12 2.04 11.56
CA TYR A 174 -2.31 1.89 12.99
C TYR A 174 -3.51 2.67 13.54
N TYR A 175 -3.74 3.89 13.04
CA TYR A 175 -4.82 4.77 13.50
C TYR A 175 -6.13 4.59 12.71
N SER A 176 -6.11 3.94 11.54
CA SER A 176 -7.33 3.58 10.81
C SER A 176 -8.12 2.48 11.53
N LYS A 177 -9.41 2.32 11.21
CA LYS A 177 -10.22 1.20 11.73
C LYS A 177 -9.57 -0.17 11.53
N GLY A 178 -8.84 -0.36 10.43
CA GLY A 178 -8.09 -1.59 10.17
C GLY A 178 -6.95 -1.83 11.18
N GLY A 179 -6.46 -0.80 11.87
CA GLY A 179 -5.50 -0.95 12.97
C GLY A 179 -6.10 -1.58 14.24
N ALA A 180 -7.44 -1.64 14.36
CA ALA A 180 -8.12 -2.25 15.50
C ALA A 180 -8.08 -3.79 15.46
N ASP A 181 -8.12 -4.37 14.26
CA ASP A 181 -8.05 -5.80 14.00
C ASP A 181 -7.03 -6.02 12.86
N MET A 182 -5.77 -6.23 13.26
CA MET A 182 -4.69 -6.38 12.29
C MET A 182 -4.82 -7.68 11.50
N GLU A 183 -5.41 -8.74 12.07
CA GLU A 183 -5.60 -10.01 11.35
C GLU A 183 -6.54 -9.82 10.16
N ASP A 184 -7.70 -9.21 10.40
CA ASP A 184 -8.66 -8.86 9.37
C ASP A 184 -8.07 -7.88 8.34
N ARG A 185 -7.32 -6.88 8.80
CA ARG A 185 -6.67 -5.92 7.90
C ARG A 185 -5.64 -6.57 6.99
N VAL A 186 -4.80 -7.44 7.53
CA VAL A 186 -3.76 -8.14 6.76
C VAL A 186 -4.40 -9.04 5.73
N ALA A 187 -5.44 -9.78 6.10
CA ALA A 187 -6.21 -10.58 5.15
C ALA A 187 -6.79 -9.71 4.02
N LYS A 188 -7.36 -8.54 4.34
CA LYS A 188 -7.93 -7.59 3.34
C LYS A 188 -6.89 -6.95 2.44
N THR A 189 -5.77 -6.50 2.99
CA THR A 189 -4.71 -5.80 2.24
C THR A 189 -4.04 -6.76 1.26
N SER A 190 -3.87 -8.01 1.67
CA SER A 190 -3.29 -9.04 0.82
C SER A 190 -4.18 -9.45 -0.36
N LEU A 191 -5.50 -9.22 -0.31
CA LEU A 191 -6.40 -9.54 -1.45
C LEU A 191 -5.93 -8.90 -2.75
N LEU A 192 -5.54 -7.62 -2.70
CA LEU A 192 -5.04 -6.93 -3.89
C LEU A 192 -3.69 -7.49 -4.33
N GLY A 193 -2.76 -7.75 -3.40
CA GLY A 193 -1.45 -8.34 -3.72
C GLY A 193 -1.56 -9.70 -4.41
N PHE A 194 -2.44 -10.57 -3.92
CA PHE A 194 -2.70 -11.87 -4.54
C PHE A 194 -3.44 -11.72 -5.88
N ALA A 195 -4.41 -10.82 -5.99
CA ALA A 195 -5.14 -10.59 -7.24
C ALA A 195 -4.21 -10.09 -8.36
N ILE A 196 -3.18 -9.29 -8.05
CA ILE A 196 -2.16 -8.86 -9.02
C ILE A 196 -1.36 -10.05 -9.54
N GLY A 197 -1.04 -11.01 -8.66
CA GLY A 197 -0.27 -12.21 -8.99
C GLY A 197 -1.09 -13.37 -9.54
N ASP A 198 -2.42 -13.23 -9.63
CA ASP A 198 -3.31 -14.30 -10.06
C ASP A 198 -3.19 -14.57 -11.58
N LEU A 199 -3.37 -15.84 -11.97
CA LEU A 199 -3.30 -16.25 -13.37
C LEU A 199 -4.36 -15.55 -14.24
N ASN A 200 -5.51 -15.23 -13.65
CA ASN A 200 -6.62 -14.56 -14.30
C ASN A 200 -6.72 -13.09 -13.91
N ALA A 201 -5.72 -12.50 -13.24
CA ALA A 201 -5.74 -11.15 -12.66
C ALA A 201 -6.59 -10.14 -13.45
N TYR A 202 -6.23 -9.91 -14.72
CA TYR A 202 -6.88 -8.96 -15.64
C TYR A 202 -7.81 -9.60 -16.69
N ARG A 203 -8.04 -10.91 -16.62
CA ARG A 203 -9.03 -11.59 -17.47
C ARG A 203 -10.46 -11.26 -17.01
N PRO A 204 -11.48 -11.46 -17.87
CA PRO A 204 -12.88 -11.17 -17.53
C PRO A 204 -13.35 -11.81 -16.21
N ASP A 205 -12.94 -13.05 -15.94
CA ASP A 205 -13.30 -13.83 -14.76
C ASP A 205 -12.37 -13.65 -13.56
N GLY A 206 -11.30 -12.84 -13.68
CA GLY A 206 -10.47 -12.40 -12.56
C GLY A 206 -11.12 -11.30 -11.72
N ASP A 207 -10.38 -10.74 -10.77
CA ASP A 207 -10.91 -9.80 -9.78
C ASP A 207 -9.98 -8.62 -9.43
N VAL A 208 -8.83 -8.46 -10.11
CA VAL A 208 -7.89 -7.38 -9.77
C VAL A 208 -8.49 -5.98 -9.96
N ILE A 209 -9.35 -5.78 -10.96
CA ILE A 209 -10.03 -4.49 -11.20
C ILE A 209 -11.00 -4.21 -10.05
N VAL A 210 -11.70 -5.25 -9.57
CA VAL A 210 -12.61 -5.16 -8.43
C VAL A 210 -11.86 -4.70 -7.18
N HIS A 211 -10.73 -5.34 -6.88
CA HIS A 211 -9.94 -5.01 -5.69
C HIS A 211 -9.26 -3.65 -5.81
N ALA A 212 -8.76 -3.27 -7.00
CA ALA A 212 -8.14 -1.97 -7.22
C ALA A 212 -9.15 -0.81 -7.02
N VAL A 213 -10.34 -0.91 -7.62
CA VAL A 213 -11.39 0.11 -7.48
C VAL A 213 -11.88 0.21 -6.03
N LYS A 214 -12.10 -0.93 -5.36
CA LYS A 214 -12.49 -0.93 -3.94
C LYS A 214 -11.40 -0.33 -3.05
N THR A 215 -10.14 -0.68 -3.28
CA THR A 215 -8.99 -0.11 -2.56
C THR A 215 -8.90 1.40 -2.77
N ARG A 216 -9.08 1.88 -4.00
CA ARG A 216 -9.12 3.32 -4.33
C ARG A 216 -10.21 4.06 -3.53
N MET A 217 -11.39 3.47 -3.41
CA MET A 217 -12.48 4.01 -2.56
C MET A 217 -12.12 3.96 -1.06
N VAL A 218 -11.48 2.89 -0.58
CA VAL A 218 -11.01 2.80 0.81
C VAL A 218 -9.97 3.87 1.12
N HIS A 219 -8.98 4.09 0.25
CA HIS A 219 -7.98 5.15 0.44
C HIS A 219 -8.62 6.53 0.56
N ALA A 220 -9.61 6.81 -0.29
CA ALA A 220 -10.36 8.07 -0.25
C ALA A 220 -11.21 8.23 1.02
N ALA A 221 -11.84 7.15 1.50
CA ALA A 221 -12.52 7.15 2.80
C ALA A 221 -11.53 7.41 3.94
N VAL A 222 -10.35 6.79 3.90
CA VAL A 222 -9.28 6.98 4.90
C VAL A 222 -8.76 8.42 4.90
N ARG A 223 -8.69 9.08 3.74
CA ARG A 223 -8.35 10.52 3.63
C ARG A 223 -9.35 11.43 4.34
N HIS A 224 -10.64 11.07 4.32
CA HIS A 224 -11.68 11.79 5.06
C HIS A 224 -11.62 11.51 6.56
N LEU A 225 -11.34 10.27 6.94
CA LEU A 225 -11.45 9.80 8.33
C LEU A 225 -10.21 10.13 9.18
N LEU A 226 -8.99 9.82 8.73
CA LEU A 226 -7.79 9.94 9.57
C LEU A 226 -7.52 11.36 10.12
N PRO A 227 -7.79 12.47 9.40
CA PRO A 227 -7.69 13.81 9.97
C PRO A 227 -8.58 14.06 11.19
N GLN A 228 -9.58 13.21 11.42
CA GLN A 228 -10.47 13.25 12.59
C GLN A 228 -9.94 12.42 13.78
N SER A 229 -8.82 11.70 13.61
CA SER A 229 -8.16 10.91 14.66
C SER A 229 -7.07 11.75 15.36
N PRO A 230 -7.23 12.10 16.66
CA PRO A 230 -6.22 12.85 17.40
C PRO A 230 -4.86 12.14 17.46
N GLY A 231 -4.86 10.81 17.50
CA GLY A 231 -3.64 9.99 17.43
C GLY A 231 -2.89 10.19 16.13
N TRP A 232 -3.59 10.14 14.99
CA TRP A 232 -2.98 10.36 13.68
C TRP A 232 -2.54 11.82 13.51
N THR A 233 -3.36 12.81 13.86
CA THR A 233 -2.99 14.23 13.69
C THR A 233 -1.77 14.64 14.51
N ARG A 234 -1.53 14.01 15.67
CA ARG A 234 -0.33 14.27 16.50
C ARG A 234 0.94 13.63 15.93
N THR A 235 0.80 12.49 15.25
CA THR A 235 1.94 11.68 14.77
C THR A 235 2.16 11.77 13.26
N GLY A 236 1.24 12.38 12.52
CA GLY A 236 1.20 12.47 11.06
C GLY A 236 2.29 13.33 10.41
N ASP A 237 3.31 13.74 11.16
CA ASP A 237 4.50 14.42 10.62
C ASP A 237 4.17 15.69 9.82
N GLY A 238 3.19 16.46 10.31
CA GLY A 238 2.68 17.68 9.65
C GLY A 238 1.80 17.45 8.42
N GLN A 239 1.60 16.19 7.99
CA GLN A 239 0.69 15.86 6.89
C GLN A 239 -0.76 16.16 7.30
N LYS A 240 -1.49 16.90 6.46
CA LYS A 240 -2.89 17.25 6.71
C LYS A 240 -3.89 16.23 6.14
N ILE A 241 -3.52 15.58 5.04
CA ILE A 241 -4.33 14.59 4.34
C ILE A 241 -3.42 13.38 4.04
N PRO A 242 -3.76 12.17 4.49
CA PRO A 242 -2.91 10.99 4.32
C PRO A 242 -2.93 10.49 2.85
N ILE A 243 -2.08 9.52 2.52
CA ILE A 243 -2.15 8.76 1.25
C ILE A 243 -2.13 9.69 0.02
N SER A 244 -1.11 10.55 -0.06
CA SER A 244 -0.80 11.29 -1.29
C SER A 244 -0.45 10.33 -2.44
N GLN A 245 -0.39 10.81 -3.68
CA GLN A 245 0.08 9.97 -4.78
C GLN A 245 1.56 9.60 -4.59
N ALA A 246 2.36 10.43 -3.94
CA ALA A 246 3.72 10.09 -3.53
C ALA A 246 3.73 8.93 -2.52
N ASP A 247 2.86 8.95 -1.51
CA ASP A 247 2.75 7.86 -0.53
C ASP A 247 2.35 6.54 -1.23
N ILE A 248 1.42 6.57 -2.20
CA ILE A 248 1.05 5.37 -2.97
C ILE A 248 2.24 4.84 -3.77
N MET A 249 3.02 5.71 -4.41
CA MET A 249 4.20 5.30 -5.19
C MET A 249 5.34 4.78 -4.31
N VAL A 250 5.50 5.29 -3.10
CA VAL A 250 6.41 4.73 -2.09
C VAL A 250 6.06 3.28 -1.79
N THR A 251 4.78 2.99 -1.49
CA THR A 251 4.32 1.61 -1.27
C THR A 251 4.41 0.76 -2.55
N TRP A 252 4.20 1.35 -3.74
CA TRP A 252 4.42 0.65 -5.00
C TRP A 252 5.88 0.18 -5.15
N HIS A 253 6.86 1.01 -4.74
CA HIS A 253 8.27 0.62 -4.76
C HIS A 253 8.62 -0.46 -3.72
N SER A 254 8.01 -0.44 -2.53
CA SER A 254 8.21 -1.49 -1.52
C SER A 254 7.64 -2.86 -1.93
N LEU A 255 6.85 -2.90 -3.00
CA LEU A 255 6.29 -4.11 -3.59
C LEU A 255 6.96 -4.44 -4.93
N ALA A 256 6.61 -3.72 -6.00
CA ALA A 256 7.01 -4.04 -7.36
C ALA A 256 8.53 -3.96 -7.57
N THR A 257 9.12 -2.82 -7.15
CA THR A 257 10.54 -2.53 -7.36
C THR A 257 11.41 -3.41 -6.48
N TYR A 258 11.10 -3.46 -5.18
CA TYR A 258 11.74 -4.34 -4.22
C TYR A 258 11.73 -5.81 -4.67
N ALA A 259 10.58 -6.34 -5.08
CA ALA A 259 10.49 -7.75 -5.49
C ALA A 259 11.35 -8.03 -6.72
N MET A 260 11.32 -7.18 -7.75
CA MET A 260 12.18 -7.35 -8.92
C MET A 260 13.66 -7.26 -8.55
N GLN A 261 14.05 -6.29 -7.72
CA GLN A 261 15.44 -6.17 -7.23
C GLN A 261 15.89 -7.43 -6.49
N LYS A 262 15.04 -8.01 -5.64
CA LYS A 262 15.34 -9.26 -4.93
C LYS A 262 15.45 -10.45 -5.84
N LEU A 263 14.58 -10.59 -6.85
CA LEU A 263 14.72 -11.67 -7.83
C LEU A 263 16.03 -11.57 -8.61
N VAL A 264 16.47 -10.36 -8.96
CA VAL A 264 17.77 -10.11 -9.60
C VAL A 264 18.93 -10.41 -8.65
N GLU A 265 18.86 -9.97 -7.38
CA GLU A 265 19.84 -10.28 -6.33
C GLU A 265 20.00 -11.80 -6.15
N TRP A 266 18.88 -12.52 -6.16
CA TRP A 266 18.80 -13.97 -6.06
C TRP A 266 19.15 -14.71 -7.36
N LYS A 267 19.49 -13.97 -8.42
CA LYS A 267 19.88 -14.50 -9.74
C LYS A 267 18.83 -15.44 -10.33
N ILE A 268 17.55 -15.16 -10.08
CA ILE A 268 16.45 -15.88 -10.71
C ILE A 268 16.50 -15.62 -12.22
N PRO A 269 16.43 -16.65 -13.08
CA PRO A 269 16.34 -16.45 -14.52
C PRO A 269 15.03 -15.76 -14.89
N ILE A 270 15.14 -14.59 -15.50
CA ILE A 270 14.01 -13.76 -15.95
C ILE A 270 14.33 -13.29 -17.38
N SER A 271 13.43 -13.58 -18.33
CA SER A 271 13.58 -13.07 -19.69
C SER A 271 13.25 -11.57 -19.76
N GLN A 272 13.71 -10.87 -20.81
CA GLN A 272 13.33 -9.46 -21.00
C GLN A 272 11.81 -9.29 -21.16
N ALA A 273 11.15 -10.27 -21.79
CA ALA A 273 9.70 -10.28 -21.96
C ALA A 273 9.00 -10.39 -20.60
N ASP A 274 9.40 -11.34 -19.74
CA ASP A 274 8.84 -11.51 -18.39
C ASP A 274 9.09 -10.27 -17.53
N SER A 275 10.31 -9.73 -17.56
CA SER A 275 10.66 -8.54 -16.79
C SER A 275 9.81 -7.33 -17.19
N SER A 276 9.61 -7.11 -18.49
CA SER A 276 8.79 -6.00 -19.00
C SER A 276 7.30 -6.22 -18.73
N ALA A 277 6.84 -7.47 -18.82
CA ALA A 277 5.46 -7.86 -18.50
C ALA A 277 5.15 -7.68 -17.00
N TYR A 278 6.08 -8.08 -16.13
CA TYR A 278 5.94 -7.88 -14.69
C TYR A 278 5.88 -6.40 -14.32
N LEU A 279 6.68 -5.54 -14.96
CA LEU A 279 6.54 -4.10 -14.77
C LEU A 279 5.16 -3.62 -15.22
N HIS A 280 4.70 -4.07 -16.39
CA HIS A 280 3.44 -3.65 -17.00
C HIS A 280 2.22 -3.97 -16.13
N VAL A 281 2.15 -5.16 -15.50
CA VAL A 281 1.04 -5.49 -14.59
C VAL A 281 0.99 -4.56 -13.38
N TRP A 282 2.14 -4.15 -12.84
CA TRP A 282 2.24 -3.20 -11.74
C TRP A 282 1.94 -1.77 -12.16
N GLN A 283 2.30 -1.37 -13.38
CA GLN A 283 1.95 -0.05 -13.95
C GLN A 283 0.44 0.07 -14.13
N VAL A 284 -0.20 -0.91 -14.77
CA VAL A 284 -1.67 -0.93 -14.94
C VAL A 284 -2.35 -0.89 -13.57
N THR A 285 -1.85 -1.66 -12.60
CA THR A 285 -2.44 -1.68 -11.25
C THR A 285 -2.33 -0.31 -10.56
N ALA A 286 -1.20 0.38 -10.67
CA ALA A 286 -1.05 1.74 -10.12
C ALA A 286 -2.07 2.72 -10.74
N HIS A 287 -2.30 2.64 -12.06
CA HIS A 287 -3.35 3.41 -12.72
C HIS A 287 -4.74 3.08 -12.17
N MET A 288 -5.08 1.79 -12.04
CA MET A 288 -6.38 1.36 -11.50
C MET A 288 -6.59 1.81 -10.05
N LEU A 289 -5.51 1.98 -9.28
CA LEU A 289 -5.53 2.55 -7.93
C LEU A 289 -5.69 4.08 -7.89
N GLY A 290 -5.72 4.75 -9.05
CA GLY A 290 -5.92 6.19 -9.19
C GLY A 290 -4.63 7.02 -9.23
N VAL A 291 -3.46 6.38 -9.34
CA VAL A 291 -2.20 7.09 -9.58
C VAL A 291 -2.23 7.68 -10.99
N ARG A 292 -1.87 8.95 -11.14
CA ARG A 292 -1.74 9.58 -12.45
C ARG A 292 -0.57 8.95 -13.21
N ASP A 293 -0.76 8.74 -14.51
CA ASP A 293 0.24 8.16 -15.39
C ASP A 293 1.56 8.95 -15.40
N GLU A 294 1.51 10.25 -15.08
CA GLU A 294 2.69 11.12 -14.96
C GLU A 294 3.59 10.81 -13.75
N TYR A 295 3.19 9.90 -12.84
CA TYR A 295 3.99 9.47 -11.70
C TYR A 295 4.43 8.00 -11.77
N ILE A 296 3.83 7.23 -12.68
CA ILE A 296 4.09 5.80 -12.85
C ILE A 296 5.36 5.63 -13.70
N PRO A 297 6.44 4.98 -13.21
CA PRO A 297 7.69 4.87 -13.94
C PRO A 297 7.53 3.99 -15.18
N ALA A 298 8.03 4.43 -16.34
CA ALA A 298 7.88 3.70 -17.61
C ALA A 298 8.81 2.48 -17.75
N THR A 299 9.94 2.48 -17.05
CA THR A 299 10.99 1.45 -17.16
C THR A 299 11.51 1.03 -15.79
N TRP A 300 12.18 -0.11 -15.72
CA TRP A 300 12.85 -0.54 -14.48
C TRP A 300 13.95 0.43 -14.05
N ASP A 301 14.68 1.03 -14.99
CA ASP A 301 15.70 2.04 -14.64
C ASP A 301 15.05 3.26 -13.97
N ALA A 302 13.92 3.73 -14.49
CA ALA A 302 13.16 4.80 -13.88
C ALA A 302 12.60 4.40 -12.51
N ALA A 303 12.05 3.19 -12.38
CA ALA A 303 11.51 2.66 -11.12
C ALA A 303 12.59 2.52 -10.04
N ASN A 304 13.77 1.98 -10.40
CA ASN A 304 14.91 1.85 -9.49
C ASN A 304 15.45 3.21 -9.03
N ALA A 305 15.58 4.17 -9.96
CA ALA A 305 16.01 5.52 -9.64
C ALA A 305 15.01 6.23 -8.73
N GLN A 306 13.71 6.11 -9.03
CA GLN A 306 12.63 6.69 -8.24
C GLN A 306 12.59 6.08 -6.83
N SER A 307 12.64 4.74 -6.71
CA SER A 307 12.71 4.04 -5.41
C SER A 307 13.85 4.55 -4.53
N LYS A 308 15.06 4.67 -5.09
CA LYS A 308 16.22 5.17 -4.36
C LYS A 308 16.03 6.61 -3.85
N GLN A 309 15.28 7.41 -4.59
CA GLN A 309 14.99 8.79 -4.23
C GLN A 309 13.90 8.90 -3.16
N VAL A 310 12.83 8.11 -3.25
CA VAL A 310 11.59 8.34 -2.49
C VAL A 310 11.33 7.35 -1.38
N LEU A 311 11.85 6.11 -1.47
CA LEU A 311 11.66 5.07 -0.47
C LEU A 311 12.85 5.03 0.51
N ASP A 312 14.07 4.81 0.02
CA ASP A 312 15.25 4.61 0.87
C ASP A 312 15.48 5.70 1.95
N PRO A 313 15.26 7.01 1.66
CA PRO A 313 15.52 8.06 2.64
C PRO A 313 14.45 8.17 3.74
N ILE A 314 13.24 7.65 3.52
CA ILE A 314 12.13 7.82 4.47
C ILE A 314 11.97 6.64 5.42
N LEU A 315 12.65 5.52 5.14
CA LEU A 315 12.59 4.32 5.97
C LEU A 315 13.13 4.63 7.36
N ALA A 316 12.29 4.45 8.37
CA ALA A 316 12.59 4.81 9.75
C ALA A 316 11.74 4.01 10.74
N SER A 317 12.28 3.83 11.95
CA SER A 317 11.55 3.23 13.06
C SER A 317 10.42 4.15 13.53
N THR A 318 9.26 3.56 13.81
CA THR A 318 8.14 4.22 14.49
C THR A 318 7.57 3.27 15.54
N LYS A 319 6.97 3.82 16.60
CA LYS A 319 6.29 3.00 17.61
C LYS A 319 5.21 2.14 16.93
N GLU A 320 4.41 2.76 16.06
CA GLU A 320 3.37 2.09 15.30
C GLU A 320 3.94 0.97 14.44
N GLY A 321 5.04 1.22 13.73
CA GLY A 321 5.71 0.23 12.88
C GLY A 321 6.23 -0.99 13.66
N VAL A 322 6.84 -0.78 14.83
CA VAL A 322 7.32 -1.87 15.68
C VAL A 322 6.16 -2.71 16.21
N GLU A 323 5.08 -2.09 16.70
CA GLU A 323 3.89 -2.81 17.16
C GLU A 323 3.23 -3.61 16.03
N LEU A 324 3.11 -3.01 14.83
CA LEU A 324 2.57 -3.69 13.66
C LEU A 324 3.45 -4.87 13.24
N THR A 325 4.77 -4.70 13.27
CA THR A 325 5.73 -5.77 12.95
C THR A 325 5.54 -6.96 13.88
N ASP A 326 5.47 -6.73 15.19
CA ASP A 326 5.30 -7.81 16.16
C ASP A 326 3.99 -8.58 15.96
N ILE A 327 2.90 -7.86 15.69
CA ILE A 327 1.59 -8.47 15.39
C ILE A 327 1.67 -9.33 14.12
N LEU A 328 2.27 -8.81 13.03
CA LEU A 328 2.40 -9.54 11.76
C LEU A 328 3.21 -10.83 11.89
N LEU A 329 4.36 -10.75 12.57
CA LEU A 329 5.23 -11.91 12.76
C LEU A 329 4.66 -12.90 13.77
N GLY A 330 3.93 -12.42 14.79
CA GLY A 330 3.19 -13.26 15.71
C GLY A 330 2.09 -14.06 15.01
N GLN A 331 1.27 -13.40 14.19
CA GLN A 331 0.25 -14.06 13.38
C GLN A 331 0.86 -15.09 12.44
N LEU A 332 1.97 -14.74 11.79
CA LEU A 332 2.69 -15.66 10.91
C LEU A 332 3.16 -16.91 11.66
N ALA A 333 3.82 -16.74 12.81
CA ALA A 333 4.32 -17.86 13.61
C ALA A 333 3.18 -18.77 14.12
N GLU A 334 2.08 -18.19 14.62
CA GLU A 334 0.93 -18.98 15.09
C GLU A 334 0.29 -19.84 13.99
N GLN A 335 0.47 -19.47 12.72
CA GLN A 335 -0.10 -20.18 11.57
C GLN A 335 0.82 -21.28 11.05
N THR A 336 2.14 -21.09 11.16
CA THR A 336 3.12 -22.08 10.72
C THR A 336 3.44 -23.11 11.80
N SER A 337 3.19 -22.79 13.08
CA SER A 337 3.33 -23.76 14.18
C SER A 337 2.30 -23.56 15.31
N PRO A 338 1.79 -24.65 15.93
CA PRO A 338 0.91 -24.55 17.09
C PRO A 338 1.56 -23.74 18.22
N GLY A 339 0.90 -22.65 18.63
CA GLY A 339 1.40 -21.77 19.69
C GLY A 339 2.58 -20.88 19.29
N GLY A 340 2.90 -20.77 18.00
CA GLY A 340 3.95 -19.86 17.50
C GLY A 340 5.38 -20.24 17.90
N ILE A 341 5.63 -21.53 18.16
CA ILE A 341 6.92 -22.06 18.61
C ILE A 341 8.05 -21.76 17.60
N ASP A 342 7.71 -21.57 16.33
CA ASP A 342 8.64 -21.24 15.26
C ASP A 342 8.86 -19.73 15.03
N ARG A 343 8.40 -18.85 15.95
CA ARG A 343 8.66 -17.40 15.87
C ARG A 343 10.13 -17.05 15.59
N PRO A 344 11.15 -17.70 16.19
CA PRO A 344 12.55 -17.47 15.83
C PRO A 344 12.90 -17.72 14.36
N LEU A 345 12.27 -18.71 13.71
CA LEU A 345 12.48 -18.98 12.28
C LEU A 345 11.80 -17.89 11.43
N VAL A 346 10.60 -17.46 11.82
CA VAL A 346 9.84 -16.40 11.16
C VAL A 346 10.60 -15.06 11.23
N ASP A 347 11.11 -14.70 12.40
CA ASP A 347 11.91 -13.49 12.61
C ASP A 347 13.19 -13.52 11.76
N ALA A 348 13.89 -14.66 11.73
CA ALA A 348 15.07 -14.85 10.89
C ALA A 348 14.76 -14.74 9.39
N LEU A 349 13.62 -15.27 8.94
CA LEU A 349 13.18 -15.20 7.54
C LEU A 349 12.82 -13.76 7.16
N ALA A 350 12.05 -13.08 7.98
CA ALA A 350 11.71 -11.67 7.79
C ALA A 350 12.99 -10.82 7.69
N ARG A 351 13.91 -11.00 8.63
CA ARG A 351 15.22 -10.33 8.67
C ARG A 351 16.07 -10.61 7.43
N PHE A 352 16.09 -11.84 6.94
CA PHE A 352 16.77 -12.19 5.68
C PHE A 352 16.16 -11.49 4.46
N LEU A 353 14.81 -11.36 4.40
CA LEU A 353 14.11 -10.75 3.27
C LEU A 353 14.34 -9.24 3.18
N VAL A 354 14.32 -8.51 4.31
CA VAL A 354 14.46 -7.04 4.32
C VAL A 354 15.86 -6.53 4.68
N GLY A 355 16.73 -7.40 5.19
CA GLY A 355 18.06 -7.05 5.66
C GLY A 355 18.08 -6.41 7.05
N ASP A 356 19.26 -6.38 7.67
CA ASP A 356 19.43 -6.00 9.08
C ASP A 356 18.95 -4.57 9.36
N ARG A 357 19.25 -3.60 8.48
CA ARG A 357 18.86 -2.19 8.69
C ARG A 357 17.36 -2.02 8.88
N ILE A 358 16.54 -2.68 8.06
CA ILE A 358 15.08 -2.57 8.15
C ILE A 358 14.54 -3.40 9.30
N ALA A 359 15.10 -4.58 9.52
CA ALA A 359 14.73 -5.42 10.65
C ALA A 359 15.00 -4.74 12.00
N ASP A 360 16.11 -4.00 12.12
CA ASP A 360 16.45 -3.17 13.28
C ASP A 360 15.45 -2.03 13.48
N MET A 361 15.07 -1.33 12.40
CA MET A 361 14.04 -0.28 12.48
C MET A 361 12.70 -0.82 13.00
N ASN A 362 12.38 -2.07 12.63
CA ASN A 362 11.15 -2.75 13.01
C ASN A 362 11.23 -3.49 14.36
N GLY A 363 12.40 -3.53 15.01
CA GLY A 363 12.58 -4.23 16.28
C GLY A 363 12.47 -5.74 16.18
N ILE A 364 12.71 -6.32 15.00
CA ILE A 364 12.80 -7.79 14.84
C ILE A 364 14.06 -8.24 15.61
N PRO A 365 14.06 -9.36 16.36
CA PRO A 365 15.26 -9.85 17.01
C PRO A 365 16.25 -10.48 16.01
N GLU A 366 17.53 -10.55 16.39
CA GLU A 366 18.52 -11.35 15.66
C GLU A 366 18.47 -12.79 16.16
N GLU A 367 18.24 -13.71 15.23
CA GLU A 367 18.12 -15.15 15.51
C GLU A 367 19.34 -15.89 14.94
N ALA A 368 20.47 -15.80 15.63
CA ALA A 368 21.80 -16.15 15.09
C ALA A 368 21.91 -17.55 14.49
N PHE A 369 21.20 -18.54 15.05
CA PHE A 369 21.14 -19.89 14.46
C PHE A 369 20.37 -19.89 13.14
N TRP A 370 19.12 -19.43 13.16
CA TRP A 370 18.24 -19.44 12.00
C TRP A 370 18.72 -18.50 10.89
N GLY A 371 19.28 -17.34 11.23
CA GLY A 371 19.89 -16.42 10.27
C GLY A 371 21.01 -17.09 9.46
N LYS A 372 21.91 -17.82 10.12
CA LYS A 372 22.98 -18.60 9.43
C LYS A 372 22.42 -19.72 8.58
N VAL A 373 21.40 -20.43 9.08
CA VAL A 373 20.74 -21.52 8.35
C VAL A 373 20.11 -20.97 7.06
N ILE A 374 19.29 -19.92 7.14
CA ILE A 374 18.61 -19.34 5.99
C ILE A 374 19.63 -18.81 4.98
N ALA A 375 20.63 -18.03 5.41
CA ALA A 375 21.65 -17.50 4.50
C ALA A 375 22.42 -18.60 3.74
N THR A 376 22.64 -19.76 4.37
CA THR A 376 23.35 -20.89 3.77
C THR A 376 22.46 -21.73 2.85
N VAL A 377 21.20 -21.89 3.23
CA VAL A 377 20.26 -22.82 2.58
C VAL A 377 19.51 -22.15 1.44
N TRP A 378 19.18 -20.87 1.55
CA TRP A 378 18.37 -20.14 0.57
C TRP A 378 18.92 -20.19 -0.86
N PRO A 379 20.23 -19.93 -1.12
CA PRO A 379 20.77 -20.03 -2.48
C PRO A 379 20.69 -21.45 -3.06
N LYS A 380 20.80 -22.48 -2.21
CA LYS A 380 20.68 -23.89 -2.62
C LYS A 380 19.23 -24.25 -2.93
N LEU A 381 18.29 -23.74 -2.15
CA LEU A 381 16.86 -23.91 -2.41
C LEU A 381 16.48 -23.27 -3.76
N ILE A 382 16.95 -22.04 -4.02
CA ILE A 382 16.78 -21.39 -5.33
C ILE A 382 17.39 -22.26 -6.44
N ALA A 383 18.66 -22.66 -6.31
CA ALA A 383 19.31 -23.46 -7.34
C ALA A 383 18.57 -24.77 -7.63
N PHE A 384 17.99 -25.40 -6.61
CA PHE A 384 17.16 -26.59 -6.79
C PHE A 384 15.84 -26.29 -7.50
N ARG A 385 15.11 -25.25 -7.07
CA ARG A 385 13.82 -24.85 -7.66
C ARG A 385 13.97 -24.39 -9.12
N GLU A 386 15.08 -23.74 -9.44
CA GLU A 386 15.46 -23.36 -10.82
C GLU A 386 16.13 -24.50 -11.61
N LYS A 387 16.16 -25.73 -11.07
CA LYS A 387 16.70 -26.94 -11.71
C LYS A 387 18.19 -26.86 -12.09
N LEU A 388 18.95 -26.04 -11.37
CA LEU A 388 20.40 -25.85 -11.53
C LEU A 388 21.22 -26.89 -10.76
N ILE A 389 20.66 -27.51 -9.72
CA ILE A 389 21.28 -28.62 -8.98
C ILE A 389 20.29 -29.78 -8.76
N PRO A 390 20.76 -31.04 -8.72
CA PRO A 390 19.88 -32.18 -8.42
C PRO A 390 19.64 -32.33 -6.91
N LEU A 391 18.55 -33.03 -6.56
CA LEU A 391 18.05 -33.28 -5.19
C LEU A 391 19.10 -33.65 -4.11
N PRO A 392 20.11 -34.53 -4.35
CA PRO A 392 21.03 -34.96 -3.30
C PRO A 392 21.94 -33.85 -2.73
N PHE A 393 21.96 -32.65 -3.33
CA PHE A 393 22.75 -31.52 -2.85
C PHE A 393 21.94 -30.48 -2.06
N VAL A 394 20.65 -30.74 -1.84
CA VAL A 394 19.77 -29.88 -1.06
C VAL A 394 19.83 -30.27 0.42
N PRO A 395 20.25 -29.37 1.33
CA PRO A 395 20.28 -29.67 2.76
C PRO A 395 18.89 -30.04 3.29
N PRO A 396 18.72 -31.00 4.23
CA PRO A 396 17.41 -31.37 4.76
C PRO A 396 16.61 -30.19 5.33
N LEU A 397 17.27 -29.21 5.94
CA LEU A 397 16.65 -27.98 6.46
C LEU A 397 16.04 -27.08 5.38
N ALA A 398 16.41 -27.26 4.10
CA ALA A 398 15.75 -26.57 2.99
C ALA A 398 14.27 -26.93 2.90
N TRP A 399 13.91 -28.18 3.22
CA TRP A 399 12.52 -28.63 3.23
C TRP A 399 11.72 -27.99 4.35
N THR A 400 12.33 -27.71 5.51
CA THR A 400 11.67 -26.99 6.60
C THR A 400 11.36 -25.54 6.19
N ILE A 401 12.30 -24.87 5.53
CA ILE A 401 12.09 -23.50 5.03
C ILE A 401 11.06 -23.48 3.88
N ASP A 402 11.15 -24.43 2.94
CA ASP A 402 10.21 -24.57 1.82
C ASP A 402 8.79 -24.84 2.32
N GLU A 403 8.64 -25.73 3.30
CA GLU A 403 7.34 -26.05 3.90
C GLU A 403 6.78 -24.86 4.70
N ALA A 404 7.60 -24.16 5.49
CA ALA A 404 7.18 -22.95 6.19
C ALA A 404 6.69 -21.87 5.22
N ALA A 405 7.43 -21.63 4.14
CA ALA A 405 7.02 -20.73 3.06
C ALA A 405 5.74 -21.19 2.34
N ARG A 406 5.57 -22.49 2.13
CA ARG A 406 4.36 -23.05 1.51
C ARG A 406 3.14 -22.90 2.40
N GLN A 407 3.28 -23.15 3.71
CA GLN A 407 2.20 -22.96 4.68
C GLN A 407 1.80 -21.48 4.79
N TYR A 408 2.77 -20.57 4.78
CA TYR A 408 2.53 -19.13 4.67
C TYR A 408 1.66 -18.77 3.46
N ILE A 409 2.06 -19.24 2.27
CA ILE A 409 1.32 -18.98 1.02
C ILE A 409 -0.12 -19.54 1.11
N LEU A 410 -0.27 -20.76 1.63
CA LEU A 410 -1.57 -21.39 1.78
C LEU A 410 -2.47 -20.68 2.80
N PHE A 411 -1.92 -20.16 3.89
CA PHE A 411 -2.70 -19.41 4.87
C PHE A 411 -3.41 -18.23 4.22
N TYR A 412 -2.68 -17.39 3.49
CA TYR A 412 -3.30 -16.24 2.84
C TYR A 412 -4.35 -16.64 1.82
N LEU A 413 -4.10 -17.71 1.05
CA LEU A 413 -5.07 -18.25 0.10
C LEU A 413 -6.32 -18.85 0.79
N THR A 414 -6.24 -19.25 2.06
CA THR A 414 -7.33 -19.89 2.80
C THR A 414 -8.08 -18.92 3.71
N LYS A 415 -7.43 -18.00 4.41
CA LYS A 415 -8.09 -16.93 5.19
C LYS A 415 -8.54 -15.73 4.36
N GLY A 416 -8.02 -15.56 3.15
CA GLY A 416 -8.63 -14.69 2.15
C GLY A 416 -10.04 -15.14 1.77
N ARG A 417 -10.39 -16.43 1.92
CA ARG A 417 -11.71 -16.95 1.56
C ARG A 417 -12.79 -16.41 2.51
N GLY A 418 -13.60 -15.51 1.99
CA GLY A 418 -14.71 -14.88 2.70
C GLY A 418 -14.40 -13.46 3.20
N THR A 419 -13.12 -13.07 3.23
CA THR A 419 -12.66 -11.72 3.53
C THR A 419 -12.97 -10.79 2.36
N ARG A 420 -13.35 -9.55 2.64
CA ARG A 420 -13.78 -8.57 1.61
C ARG A 420 -13.23 -7.19 1.92
N ILE A 421 -12.80 -6.47 0.89
CA ILE A 421 -12.47 -5.05 1.02
C ILE A 421 -13.78 -4.29 1.27
N GLU A 422 -13.83 -3.57 2.39
CA GLU A 422 -14.98 -2.79 2.82
C GLU A 422 -14.55 -1.35 3.10
N ILE A 423 -15.40 -0.41 2.71
CA ILE A 423 -15.23 1.02 2.98
C ILE A 423 -15.37 1.24 4.49
N PRO A 424 -14.39 1.88 5.16
CA PRO A 424 -14.52 2.24 6.57
C PRO A 424 -15.50 3.40 6.76
N ASP A 425 -16.20 3.39 7.88
CA ASP A 425 -17.14 4.42 8.34
C ASP A 425 -16.62 5.22 9.54
N THR A 426 -15.52 4.80 10.15
CA THR A 426 -14.90 5.43 11.33
C THR A 426 -13.41 5.12 11.42
N ASN A 427 -12.71 5.74 12.38
CA ASN A 427 -11.31 5.44 12.74
C ASN A 427 -11.21 4.30 13.77
N ARG A 428 -9.99 3.93 14.17
CA ARG A 428 -9.75 2.95 15.23
C ARG A 428 -10.45 3.37 16.54
N PRO A 429 -11.30 2.50 17.14
CA PRO A 429 -11.88 2.78 18.44
C PRO A 429 -10.80 2.93 19.52
N GLY A 430 -10.89 3.96 20.36
CA GLY A 430 -10.00 4.15 21.50
C GLY A 430 -8.57 4.63 21.19
N SER A 431 -8.27 5.06 19.96
CA SER A 431 -6.93 5.53 19.55
C SER A 431 -6.64 7.00 19.88
N SER A 432 -7.17 7.50 21.01
CA SER A 432 -7.06 8.91 21.44
C SER A 432 -5.66 9.34 21.84
#